data_AF-D3LC71-F1
#
_entry.id   AF-D3LC71-F1
#
_cell.length_a   1.000
_cell.length_b   1.000
_cell.length_c   1.000
_cell.angle_alpha   90.00
_cell.angle_beta   90.00
_cell.angle_gamma   90.00
#
_symmetry.space_group_name_H-M   'P 1'
#
loop_
_entity.id
_entity.type
_entity.pdbx_description
1 polymer ?
#
loop_
_entity_poly.entity_id
_entity_poly.type
_entity_poly.pdbx_seq_one_letter_code
_entity_poly.pdbx_strand_id
1 'polypeptide(L)' 'MPITFDPSKADDADNLDVICPECHYKKDKFESVYYGSSDGVGRNDVDPITEVKLVDYYMNHLDQIPKA' A
#
# COMPACT_ATOMS: atom_id res chain seq x y z
N MET A 1 -0.88 4.55 -3.29
CA MET A 1 -2.06 4.07 -2.52
C MET A 1 -2.87 3.11 -3.35
N PRO A 2 -3.37 2.00 -2.76
CA PRO A 2 -4.17 1.04 -3.50
C PRO A 2 -5.57 1.60 -3.82
N ILE A 3 -6.09 1.28 -5.00
CA ILE A 3 -7.44 1.66 -5.44
C ILE A 3 -8.54 1.13 -4.51
N THR A 4 -8.28 0.01 -3.85
CA THR A 4 -9.16 -0.59 -2.85
C THR A 4 -9.13 0.16 -1.52
N PHE A 5 -8.29 1.17 -1.32
CA PHE A 5 -8.32 2.06 -0.16
C PHE A 5 -8.95 3.41 -0.55
N ASP A 6 -8.45 4.04 -1.61
CA ASP A 6 -8.97 5.31 -2.14
C ASP A 6 -9.23 5.21 -3.66
N PRO A 7 -10.49 4.99 -4.08
CA PRO A 7 -10.85 4.90 -5.49
C PRO A 7 -10.64 6.22 -6.26
N SER A 8 -10.59 7.37 -5.57
CA SER A 8 -10.41 8.68 -6.25
C SER A 8 -9.01 8.85 -6.83
N LYS A 9 -8.07 7.95 -6.50
CA LYS A 9 -6.67 7.95 -6.94
C LYS A 9 -6.36 6.97 -8.06
N ALA A 10 -7.38 6.39 -8.69
CA ALA A 10 -7.23 5.33 -9.69
C ALA A 10 -6.47 5.78 -10.94
N ASP A 11 -6.63 7.03 -11.35
CA ASP A 11 -6.05 7.65 -12.55
C ASP A 11 -5.11 8.83 -12.23
N ASP A 12 -4.81 9.05 -10.95
CA ASP A 12 -3.88 10.08 -10.49
C ASP A 12 -2.44 9.66 -10.85
N ALA A 13 -1.83 10.37 -11.80
CA ALA A 13 -0.48 10.08 -12.28
C ALA A 13 0.58 10.13 -11.17
N ASP A 14 0.36 10.93 -10.11
CA ASP A 14 1.26 11.00 -8.96
C ASP A 14 1.10 9.80 -8.00
N ASN A 15 0.04 8.98 -8.19
CA ASN A 15 -0.22 7.76 -7.43
C ASN A 15 0.15 6.47 -8.21
N LEU A 16 0.45 6.59 -9.51
CA LEU A 16 0.80 5.47 -10.39
C LEU A 16 2.31 5.39 -10.59
N ASP A 17 2.85 4.18 -10.61
CA ASP A 17 4.29 3.96 -10.83
C ASP A 17 4.56 2.69 -11.67
N VAL A 18 5.69 2.68 -12.38
CA VAL A 18 6.18 1.53 -13.14
C VAL A 18 7.10 0.71 -12.24
N ILE A 19 6.61 -0.45 -11.82
CA ILE A 19 7.27 -1.28 -10.81
C ILE A 19 7.55 -2.69 -11.35
N CYS A 20 8.68 -3.28 -10.96
CA CYS A 20 9.01 -4.65 -11.36
C CYS A 20 8.12 -5.69 -10.64
N PRO A 21 8.00 -6.92 -11.16
CA PRO A 21 7.12 -7.94 -10.56
C PRO A 21 7.45 -8.28 -9.10
N GLU A 22 8.74 -8.33 -8.73
CA GLU A 22 9.15 -8.63 -7.35
C GLU A 22 8.75 -7.51 -6.38
N CYS A 23 9.03 -6.26 -6.76
CA CYS A 23 8.65 -5.09 -5.97
C CYS A 23 7.12 -4.96 -5.90
N HIS A 24 6.39 -5.28 -6.98
CA HIS A 24 4.94 -5.31 -6.97
C HIS A 24 4.39 -6.29 -5.92
N TYR A 25 4.93 -7.50 -5.87
CA TYR A 25 4.53 -8.51 -4.88
C TYR A 25 4.79 -8.07 -3.44
N LYS A 26 5.94 -7.44 -3.17
CA LYS A 26 6.24 -6.86 -1.84
C LYS A 26 5.28 -5.73 -1.50
N LYS A 27 4.96 -4.87 -2.46
CA LYS A 27 3.96 -3.81 -2.32
C LYS A 27 2.60 -4.38 -1.93
N ASP A 28 2.13 -5.42 -2.62
CA ASP A 28 0.82 -6.03 -2.36
C ASP A 28 0.75 -6.61 -0.93
N LYS A 29 1.84 -7.22 -0.44
CA LYS A 29 1.92 -7.68 0.96
C LYS A 29 1.85 -6.53 1.96
N PHE A 30 2.65 -5.49 1.74
CA PHE A 30 2.63 -4.30 2.58
C PHE A 30 1.21 -3.69 2.62
N GLU A 31 0.60 -3.47 1.45
CA GLU A 31 -0.74 -2.88 1.34
C GLU A 31 -1.78 -3.75 2.03
N SER A 32 -1.69 -5.08 1.89
CA SER A 32 -2.57 -6.02 2.58
C SER A 32 -2.47 -5.96 4.11
N VAL A 33 -1.28 -5.68 4.65
CA VAL A 33 -1.05 -5.58 6.10
C VAL A 33 -1.47 -4.20 6.62
N TYR A 34 -1.10 -3.13 5.91
CA TYR A 34 -1.30 -1.76 6.37
C TYR A 34 -2.71 -1.24 6.07
N TYR A 35 -3.14 -1.26 4.81
CA TYR A 35 -4.47 -0.78 4.39
C TYR A 35 -5.56 -1.84 4.55
N GLY A 36 -5.17 -3.10 4.66
CA GLY A 36 -6.08 -4.23 4.81
C GLY A 36 -6.31 -5.00 3.51
N SER A 37 -7.23 -5.97 3.54
CA SER A 37 -7.40 -6.96 2.47
C SER A 37 -7.66 -6.34 1.08
N SER A 38 -7.02 -6.91 0.07
CA SER A 38 -7.19 -6.53 -1.35
C SER A 38 -8.58 -6.81 -1.92
N ASP A 39 -9.43 -7.56 -1.20
CA ASP A 39 -10.84 -7.80 -1.58
C ASP A 39 -11.82 -6.74 -1.02
N GLY A 40 -11.33 -5.79 -0.21
CA GLY A 40 -12.12 -4.71 0.37
C GLY A 40 -12.97 -5.10 1.58
N VAL A 41 -12.95 -6.36 2.05
CA VAL A 41 -13.77 -6.84 3.17
C VAL A 41 -13.13 -6.58 4.54
N GLY A 42 -11.81 -6.35 4.58
CA GLY A 42 -11.06 -6.09 5.82
C GLY A 42 -10.12 -4.90 5.69
N ARG A 43 -10.67 -3.69 5.54
CA ARG A 43 -9.89 -2.44 5.53
C ARG A 43 -9.53 -2.01 6.96
N ASN A 44 -8.30 -1.55 7.13
CA ASN A 44 -7.86 -0.93 8.39
C ASN A 44 -8.19 0.57 8.39
N ASP A 45 -8.43 1.14 9.57
CA ASP A 45 -8.58 2.58 9.77
C ASP A 45 -7.19 3.20 9.99
N VAL A 46 -6.52 3.56 8.90
CA VAL A 46 -5.15 4.07 8.89
C VAL A 46 -5.03 5.30 7.99
N ASP A 47 -4.07 6.17 8.32
CA ASP A 47 -3.74 7.31 7.48
C ASP A 47 -3.08 6.89 6.16
N PRO A 48 -3.27 7.65 5.07
CA PRO A 48 -2.57 7.40 3.82
C PRO A 48 -1.05 7.66 3.97
N ILE A 49 -0.22 6.73 3.51
CA ILE A 49 1.23 6.98 3.38
C ILE A 49 1.49 7.74 2.09
N THR A 50 1.99 8.97 2.21
CA THR A 50 2.34 9.85 1.09
C THR A 50 3.84 9.87 0.78
N GLU A 51 4.68 9.36 1.69
CA GLU A 51 6.12 9.29 1.50
C GLU A 51 6.56 7.96 0.89
N VAL A 52 7.04 7.99 -0.36
CA VAL A 52 7.51 6.80 -1.09
C VAL A 52 8.62 6.04 -0.35
N LYS A 53 9.51 6.74 0.38
CA LYS A 53 10.58 6.09 1.16
C LYS A 53 10.03 5.21 2.28
N LEU A 54 8.89 5.59 2.85
CA LEU A 54 8.25 4.82 3.90
C LEU A 54 7.57 3.56 3.33
N VAL A 55 7.01 3.66 2.12
CA VAL A 55 6.49 2.51 1.37
C VAL A 55 7.61 1.50 1.10
N ASP A 56 8.75 1.95 0.57
CA ASP A 56 9.90 1.08 0.31
C ASP A 56 10.43 0.42 1.59
N TYR A 57 10.48 1.17 2.70
CA TYR A 57 10.86 0.61 4.00
C TYR A 57 9.93 -0.53 4.43
N TYR A 58 8.61 -0.32 4.45
CA TYR A 58 7.65 -1.32 4.91
C TYR A 58 7.50 -2.51 3.95
N MET A 59 7.67 -2.31 2.65
CA MET A 59 7.75 -3.40 1.67
C MET A 59 8.84 -4.42 2.01
N ASN A 60 9.90 -4.00 2.72
CA ASN A 60 11.01 -4.84 3.12
C ASN A 60 11.02 -5.18 4.63
N HIS A 61 10.15 -4.57 5.45
CA HIS A 61 10.10 -4.73 6.91
C HIS A 61 8.65 -4.82 7.41
N LEU A 62 7.91 -5.85 6.95
CA LEU A 62 6.48 -6.02 7.27
C LEU A 62 6.20 -6.13 8.78
N ASP A 63 7.16 -6.63 9.56
CA ASP A 63 7.08 -6.76 11.02
C ASP A 63 7.17 -5.42 11.76
N GLN A 64 7.63 -4.37 11.07
CA GLN A 64 7.78 -3.01 11.61
C GLN A 64 6.59 -2.10 11.26
N ILE A 65 5.59 -2.60 10.53
CA ILE A 65 4.38 -1.84 10.21
C ILE A 65 3.60 -1.56 11.51
N PRO A 66 3.28 -0.29 11.82
CA PRO A 66 2.46 0.06 12.98
C PRO A 66 1.12 -0.66 12.92
N LYS A 67 0.72 -1.29 14.03
CA LYS A 67 -0.59 -1.90 14.14
C LYS A 67 -1.60 -0.81 14.50
N ALA A 68 -2.70 -0.77 13.76
CA ALA A 68 -3.88 0.03 14.08
C ALA A 68 -4.52 -0.43 15.39
#